data_AF-A0A1H8E6G6-F1
#
_entry.id   AF-A0A1H8E6G6-F1
#
_cell.length_a   1.000
_cell.length_b   1.000
_cell.length_c   1.000
_cell.angle_alpha   90.00
_cell.angle_beta   90.00
_cell.angle_gamma   90.00
#
_symmetry.space_group_name_H-M   'P 1'
#
loop_
_entity.id
_entity.type
_entity.pdbx_description
1 polymer ?
#
loop_
_entity_poly.entity_id
_entity_poly.type
_entity_poly.pdbx_seq_one_letter_code
_entity_poly.pdbx_strand_id
1 'polypeptide(L)'
;MTSHDPQDAQNFTFAAQDEVAAYSRLQELMKTSPMPPREFHANLGLFLNRPSLARILFMHDLYSMTLHTHGVIMEFGVRWGQNMALFTTMRHIYEPYNMSRKVVGFDTFEGFPSVAPQDGDFDGLKVGGLAVTPNYEDVLADILSAQEKLAPRSHLRKFELVKGDVTETLPVYLERHPETIISLAYFDLDLYEPTKRCLELIRPYLAKNSIVGFDELVLAENPGETLALREAWGTQGYRICRNTISPQQSYVVFE
;
A
#
# COMPACT_ATOMS: atom_id res chain seq x y z
N MET A 1 10.04 -22.91 13.85
CA MET A 1 9.91 -22.31 15.19
C MET A 1 10.17 -20.82 15.02
N THR A 2 9.14 -20.07 14.65
CA THR A 2 9.23 -18.61 14.51
C THR A 2 8.82 -18.01 15.83
N SER A 3 9.79 -17.45 16.55
CA SER A 3 9.57 -16.63 17.73
C SER A 3 8.78 -15.39 17.30
N HIS A 4 7.48 -15.39 17.58
CA HIS A 4 6.76 -14.13 17.74
C HIS A 4 7.17 -13.57 19.10
N ASP A 5 8.32 -12.92 19.15
CA ASP A 5 8.70 -12.15 20.34
C ASP A 5 7.79 -10.90 20.39
N PRO A 6 6.98 -10.73 21.44
CA PRO A 6 6.16 -9.53 21.62
C PRO A 6 6.98 -8.24 21.66
N GLN A 7 8.30 -8.32 21.90
CA GLN A 7 9.20 -7.16 21.90
C GLN A 7 9.41 -6.56 20.51
N ASP A 8 9.38 -7.35 19.43
CA ASP A 8 9.52 -6.83 18.07
C ASP A 8 8.32 -5.93 17.67
N ALA A 9 7.16 -6.10 18.29
CA ALA A 9 5.99 -5.27 18.03
C ALA A 9 5.99 -3.94 18.81
N GLN A 10 6.78 -3.81 19.89
CA GLN A 10 6.86 -2.58 20.67
C GLN A 10 7.63 -1.46 19.95
N ASN A 11 8.56 -1.80 19.04
CA ASN A 11 9.45 -0.80 18.45
C ASN A 11 8.86 -0.07 17.22
N PHE A 12 7.66 -0.43 16.77
CA PHE A 12 7.03 0.14 15.56
C PHE A 12 5.77 0.95 15.82
N THR A 13 5.43 1.23 17.07
CA THR A 13 4.15 1.88 17.38
C THR A 13 4.29 2.95 18.44
N PHE A 14 3.73 4.13 18.16
CA PHE A 14 3.54 5.21 19.14
C PHE A 14 2.40 4.89 20.14
N ALA A 15 1.81 3.70 20.07
CA ALA A 15 0.69 3.30 20.92
C ALA A 15 1.13 3.06 22.38
N ALA A 16 0.29 3.46 23.32
CA ALA A 16 0.49 3.15 24.74
C ALA A 16 0.41 1.64 25.00
N GLN A 17 1.00 1.16 26.10
CA GLN A 17 0.98 -0.26 26.45
C GLN A 17 -0.45 -0.84 26.54
N ASP A 18 -1.39 -0.09 27.09
CA ASP A 18 -2.80 -0.50 27.18
C ASP A 18 -3.45 -0.60 25.79
N GLU A 19 -3.05 0.25 24.83
CA GLU A 19 -3.51 0.15 23.45
C GLU A 19 -2.96 -1.11 22.77
N VAL A 20 -1.67 -1.40 22.94
CA VAL A 20 -1.04 -2.63 22.43
C VAL A 20 -1.70 -3.88 23.02
N ALA A 21 -2.02 -3.87 24.31
CA ALA A 21 -2.76 -4.94 24.96
C ALA A 21 -4.18 -5.10 24.38
N ALA A 22 -4.89 -4.00 24.11
CA ALA A 22 -6.20 -4.02 23.48
C ALA A 22 -6.16 -4.57 22.05
N TYR A 23 -5.15 -4.19 21.25
CA TYR A 23 -4.94 -4.76 19.91
C TYR A 23 -4.70 -6.27 19.97
N SER A 24 -3.85 -6.73 20.89
CA SER A 24 -3.58 -8.15 21.11
C SER A 24 -4.85 -8.90 21.51
N ARG A 25 -5.66 -8.31 22.39
CA ARG A 25 -6.94 -8.89 22.83
C ARG A 25 -7.95 -9.01 21.69
N LEU A 26 -8.08 -7.98 20.84
CA LEU A 26 -8.96 -8.05 19.66
C LEU A 26 -8.54 -9.17 18.71
N GLN A 27 -7.25 -9.34 18.47
CA GLN A 27 -6.73 -10.43 17.63
C GLN A 27 -7.07 -11.81 18.22
N GLU A 28 -6.92 -11.99 19.53
CA GLU A 28 -7.29 -13.23 20.22
C GLU A 28 -8.79 -13.51 20.10
N LEU A 29 -9.63 -12.50 20.31
CA LEU A 29 -11.08 -12.60 20.18
C LEU A 29 -11.54 -12.95 18.76
N MET A 30 -10.81 -12.46 17.74
CA MET A 30 -11.06 -12.85 16.35
C MET A 30 -10.73 -14.32 16.12
N LYS A 31 -9.56 -14.79 16.57
CA LYS A 31 -9.11 -16.18 16.39
C LYS A 31 -9.98 -17.20 17.15
N THR A 32 -10.52 -16.80 18.30
CA THR A 32 -11.30 -17.65 19.21
C THR A 32 -12.81 -17.40 19.11
N SER A 33 -13.25 -16.60 18.12
CA SER A 33 -14.66 -16.24 17.97
C SER A 33 -15.51 -17.50 17.77
N PRO A 34 -16.63 -17.67 18.51
CA PRO A 34 -17.58 -18.77 18.29
C PRO A 34 -18.48 -18.53 17.08
N MET A 35 -18.23 -17.47 16.29
CA MET A 35 -19.03 -17.09 15.14
C MET A 35 -18.98 -18.17 14.06
N PRO A 36 -20.14 -18.60 13.53
CA PRO A 36 -20.16 -19.53 12.41
C PRO A 36 -19.43 -18.95 11.19
N PRO A 37 -18.64 -19.74 10.44
CA PRO A 37 -17.80 -19.23 9.33
C PRO A 37 -18.55 -18.39 8.29
N ARG A 38 -19.82 -18.73 8.01
CA ARG A 38 -20.66 -18.01 7.05
C ARG A 38 -20.98 -16.57 7.47
N GLU A 39 -20.95 -16.27 8.78
CA GLU A 39 -21.27 -14.94 9.32
C GLU A 39 -20.03 -14.04 9.34
N PHE A 40 -18.83 -14.60 9.15
CA PHE A 40 -17.57 -13.91 9.38
C PHE A 40 -17.41 -12.65 8.53
N HIS A 41 -17.66 -12.75 7.22
CA HIS A 41 -17.55 -11.62 6.29
C HIS A 41 -18.54 -10.49 6.59
N ALA A 42 -19.74 -10.82 7.10
CA ALA A 42 -20.75 -9.83 7.45
C ALA A 42 -20.43 -9.08 8.75
N ASN A 43 -19.47 -9.57 9.55
CA ASN A 43 -19.17 -9.07 10.89
C ASN A 43 -17.69 -8.69 11.07
N LEU A 44 -16.93 -8.46 9.99
CA LEU A 44 -15.52 -8.04 10.06
C LEU A 44 -15.30 -6.80 10.93
N GLY A 45 -16.29 -5.90 10.99
CA GLY A 45 -16.26 -4.69 11.79
C GLY A 45 -16.06 -4.90 13.30
N LEU A 46 -16.37 -6.10 13.83
CA LEU A 46 -16.14 -6.43 15.24
C LEU A 46 -14.66 -6.45 15.63
N PHE A 47 -13.78 -6.69 14.66
CA PHE A 47 -12.35 -6.91 14.90
C PHE A 47 -11.48 -5.75 14.37
N LEU A 48 -12.10 -4.71 13.78
CA LEU A 48 -11.38 -3.53 13.34
C LEU A 48 -11.00 -2.66 14.54
N ASN A 49 -9.71 -2.39 14.68
CA ASN A 49 -9.25 -1.31 15.55
C ASN A 49 -9.30 0.04 14.81
N ARG A 50 -9.14 1.14 15.56
CA ARG A 50 -9.19 2.50 15.01
C ARG A 50 -8.15 2.74 13.90
N PRO A 51 -6.84 2.43 14.07
CA PRO A 51 -5.86 2.60 12.99
C PRO A 51 -6.19 1.85 11.70
N SER A 52 -6.61 0.59 11.79
CA SER A 52 -6.96 -0.23 10.62
C SER A 52 -8.18 0.33 9.88
N LEU A 53 -9.22 0.74 10.60
CA LEU A 53 -10.39 1.38 9.98
C LEU A 53 -10.02 2.73 9.35
N ALA A 54 -9.19 3.54 10.02
CA ALA A 54 -8.70 4.80 9.48
C ALA A 54 -7.94 4.62 8.16
N ARG A 55 -7.05 3.61 8.08
CA ARG A 55 -6.35 3.28 6.83
C ARG A 55 -7.30 2.83 5.74
N ILE A 56 -8.29 1.99 6.05
CA ILE A 56 -9.31 1.55 5.08
C ILE A 56 -10.06 2.77 4.50
N LEU A 57 -10.50 3.69 5.36
CA LEU A 57 -11.20 4.91 4.95
C LEU A 57 -10.30 5.84 4.14
N PHE A 58 -9.02 5.96 4.50
CA PHE A 58 -8.07 6.75 3.72
C PHE A 58 -7.84 6.19 2.31
N MET A 59 -7.63 4.87 2.18
CA MET A 59 -7.52 4.22 0.87
C MET A 59 -8.79 4.37 0.05
N HIS A 60 -9.95 4.33 0.70
CA HIS A 60 -11.24 4.62 0.07
C HIS A 60 -11.30 6.06 -0.48
N ASP A 61 -10.83 7.04 0.29
CA ASP A 61 -10.85 8.44 -0.14
C ASP A 61 -9.91 8.65 -1.34
N LEU A 62 -8.69 8.09 -1.32
CA LEU A 62 -7.78 8.13 -2.46
C LEU A 62 -8.38 7.45 -3.70
N TYR A 63 -8.96 6.26 -3.52
CA TYR A 63 -9.61 5.55 -4.62
C TYR A 63 -10.76 6.39 -5.22
N SER A 64 -11.60 6.97 -4.37
CA SER A 64 -12.75 7.79 -4.79
C SER A 64 -12.34 9.00 -5.62
N MET A 65 -11.22 9.65 -5.26
CA MET A 65 -10.66 10.74 -6.07
C MET A 65 -10.25 10.30 -7.48
N THR A 66 -9.85 9.04 -7.65
CA THR A 66 -9.36 8.50 -8.93
C THR A 66 -10.49 8.10 -9.89
N LEU A 67 -11.75 8.06 -9.44
CA LEU A 67 -12.91 7.68 -10.27
C LEU A 67 -13.11 8.60 -11.49
N HIS A 68 -12.58 9.83 -11.43
CA HIS A 68 -12.64 10.80 -12.52
C HIS A 68 -11.37 10.85 -13.37
N THR A 69 -10.37 10.02 -13.06
CA THR A 69 -9.09 9.94 -13.77
C THR A 69 -8.91 8.53 -14.33
N HIS A 70 -8.74 8.41 -15.64
CA HIS A 70 -8.48 7.10 -16.26
C HIS A 70 -7.05 6.62 -15.97
N GLY A 71 -6.83 5.32 -15.90
CA GLY A 71 -5.51 4.73 -15.69
C GLY A 71 -5.51 3.55 -14.72
N VAL A 72 -4.31 3.05 -14.44
CA VAL A 72 -4.05 1.99 -13.48
C VAL A 72 -3.78 2.54 -12.08
N ILE A 73 -3.92 1.69 -11.07
CA ILE A 73 -3.50 1.94 -9.71
C ILE A 73 -2.18 1.19 -9.49
N MET A 74 -1.15 1.88 -9.02
CA MET A 74 0.14 1.29 -8.65
C MET A 74 0.36 1.45 -7.14
N GLU A 75 0.79 0.37 -6.49
CA GLU A 75 1.28 0.35 -5.11
C GLU A 75 2.76 -0.05 -5.13
N PHE A 76 3.61 0.77 -4.53
CA PHE A 76 5.03 0.53 -4.36
C PHE A 76 5.28 0.20 -2.90
N GLY A 77 5.60 -1.05 -2.59
CA GLY A 77 5.55 -1.59 -1.23
C GLY A 77 4.19 -2.23 -0.94
N VAL A 78 4.08 -3.52 -1.22
CA VAL A 78 2.84 -4.32 -1.09
C VAL A 78 2.78 -5.04 0.25
N ARG A 79 3.92 -5.58 0.70
CA ARG A 79 4.05 -6.42 1.89
C ARG A 79 3.00 -7.54 1.92
N TRP A 80 2.07 -7.49 2.88
CA TRP A 80 0.99 -8.47 3.05
C TRP A 80 -0.21 -8.24 2.10
N GLY A 81 -0.20 -7.18 1.28
CA GLY A 81 -1.20 -6.94 0.22
C GLY A 81 -2.50 -6.29 0.67
N GLN A 82 -2.50 -5.62 1.83
CA GLN A 82 -3.69 -4.98 2.41
C GLN A 82 -4.34 -3.98 1.43
N ASN A 83 -3.58 -3.02 0.87
CA ASN A 83 -4.20 -2.01 0.02
C ASN A 83 -4.57 -2.58 -1.36
N MET A 84 -3.76 -3.47 -1.95
CA MET A 84 -4.16 -4.20 -3.17
C MET A 84 -5.52 -4.90 -3.03
N ALA A 85 -5.76 -5.58 -1.90
CA ALA A 85 -7.03 -6.26 -1.63
C ALA A 85 -8.19 -5.26 -1.48
N LEU A 86 -7.93 -4.11 -0.84
CA LEU A 86 -8.90 -3.02 -0.73
C LEU A 86 -9.22 -2.41 -2.10
N PHE A 87 -8.23 -2.04 -2.89
CA PHE A 87 -8.41 -1.47 -4.23
C PHE A 87 -9.12 -2.43 -5.18
N THR A 88 -8.83 -3.74 -5.08
CA THR A 88 -9.53 -4.79 -5.83
C THR A 88 -11.02 -4.82 -5.48
N THR A 89 -11.35 -4.77 -4.18
CA THR A 89 -12.74 -4.74 -3.71
C THR A 89 -13.45 -3.44 -4.09
N MET A 90 -12.80 -2.28 -3.93
CA MET A 90 -13.35 -0.98 -4.31
C MET A 90 -13.63 -0.89 -5.81
N ARG A 91 -12.78 -1.48 -6.65
CA ARG A 91 -13.03 -1.62 -8.10
C ARG A 91 -14.31 -2.38 -8.40
N HIS A 92 -14.62 -3.42 -7.64
CA HIS A 92 -15.87 -4.16 -7.81
C HIS A 92 -17.09 -3.33 -7.43
N ILE A 93 -16.96 -2.48 -6.41
CA ILE A 93 -18.02 -1.59 -5.93
C ILE A 93 -18.26 -0.44 -6.93
N TYR A 94 -17.21 0.27 -7.31
CA TYR A 94 -17.32 1.54 -8.02
C TYR A 94 -17.16 1.45 -9.53
N GLU A 95 -16.41 0.46 -10.03
CA GLU A 95 -16.06 0.34 -11.44
C GLU A 95 -16.25 -1.10 -11.98
N PRO A 96 -17.41 -1.76 -11.76
CA PRO A 96 -17.59 -3.19 -12.04
C PRO A 96 -17.35 -3.60 -13.52
N TYR A 97 -17.45 -2.64 -14.44
CA TYR A 97 -17.25 -2.85 -15.88
C TYR A 97 -16.00 -2.16 -16.45
N ASN A 98 -15.22 -1.45 -15.63
CA ASN A 98 -13.94 -0.87 -16.05
C ASN A 98 -12.85 -1.96 -16.06
N MET A 99 -12.49 -2.42 -17.25
CA MET A 99 -11.48 -3.49 -17.40
C MET A 99 -10.06 -2.95 -17.48
N SER A 100 -9.87 -1.66 -17.72
CA SER A 100 -8.54 -1.05 -17.81
C SER A 100 -8.01 -0.57 -16.45
N ARG A 101 -8.86 -0.49 -15.41
CA ARG A 101 -8.43 -0.24 -14.02
C ARG A 101 -7.71 -1.46 -13.43
N LYS A 102 -6.46 -1.66 -13.83
CA LYS A 102 -5.57 -2.66 -13.24
C LYS A 102 -5.03 -2.15 -11.90
N VAL A 103 -4.91 -3.04 -10.91
CA VAL A 103 -4.17 -2.78 -9.66
C VAL A 103 -2.82 -3.50 -9.74
N VAL A 104 -1.72 -2.76 -9.68
CA VAL A 104 -0.37 -3.28 -9.87
C VAL A 104 0.42 -3.07 -8.58
N GLY A 105 0.97 -4.14 -8.01
CA GLY A 105 1.77 -4.07 -6.80
C GLY A 105 3.23 -4.41 -7.11
N PHE A 106 4.16 -3.60 -6.62
CA PHE A 106 5.60 -3.82 -6.73
C PHE A 106 6.19 -4.06 -5.35
N ASP A 107 6.89 -5.17 -5.16
CA ASP A 107 7.55 -5.51 -3.89
C ASP A 107 8.64 -6.56 -4.10
N THR A 108 9.65 -6.59 -3.26
CA THR A 108 10.62 -7.70 -3.24
C THR A 108 10.01 -8.96 -2.66
N PHE A 109 9.03 -8.83 -1.77
CA PHE A 109 8.49 -9.82 -0.83
C PHE A 109 9.55 -10.41 0.12
N GLU A 110 10.75 -9.85 0.10
CA GLU A 110 11.93 -10.27 0.86
C GLU A 110 12.42 -9.16 1.79
N GLY A 111 11.68 -8.04 1.86
CA GLY A 111 12.00 -6.87 2.66
C GLY A 111 12.90 -5.89 1.94
N PHE A 112 13.43 -4.91 2.68
CA PHE A 112 14.29 -3.87 2.13
C PHE A 112 15.55 -4.48 1.47
N PRO A 113 15.82 -4.22 0.18
CA PRO A 113 17.01 -4.75 -0.51
C PRO A 113 18.30 -4.05 -0.04
N SER A 114 18.19 -2.76 0.29
CA SER A 114 19.26 -1.90 0.80
C SER A 114 18.65 -0.81 1.69
N VAL A 115 19.49 -0.13 2.46
CA VAL A 115 19.14 1.08 3.23
C VAL A 115 20.25 2.11 3.08
N ALA A 116 19.89 3.39 3.11
CA ALA A 116 20.76 4.54 2.91
C ALA A 116 20.71 5.50 4.12
N PRO A 117 21.75 6.32 4.34
CA PRO A 117 21.72 7.31 5.44
C PRO A 117 20.54 8.29 5.38
N GLN A 118 19.98 8.52 4.20
CA GLN A 118 18.81 9.37 3.97
C GLN A 118 17.51 8.77 4.51
N ASP A 119 17.48 7.46 4.80
CA ASP A 119 16.28 6.79 5.31
C ASP A 119 16.07 7.06 6.80
N GLY A 120 17.07 7.60 7.51
CA GLY A 120 17.00 7.90 8.93
C GLY A 120 17.36 6.70 9.81
N ASP A 121 17.04 6.83 11.10
CA ASP A 121 17.52 5.93 12.16
C ASP A 121 16.37 5.15 12.83
N PHE A 122 15.25 4.99 12.15
CA PHE A 122 14.13 4.20 12.67
C PHE A 122 14.52 2.72 12.83
N ASP A 123 14.19 2.12 13.99
CA ASP A 123 14.71 0.83 14.48
C ASP A 123 14.33 -0.39 13.59
N GLY A 124 13.52 -0.17 12.55
CA GLY A 124 13.13 -1.15 11.54
C GLY A 124 13.83 -1.04 10.18
N LEU A 125 14.56 0.03 9.91
CA LEU A 125 15.22 0.28 8.63
C LEU A 125 16.53 -0.51 8.53
N LYS A 126 16.40 -1.78 8.14
CA LYS A 126 17.53 -2.68 7.91
C LYS A 126 17.25 -3.58 6.72
N VAL A 127 18.31 -4.07 6.06
CA VAL A 127 18.18 -5.05 4.97
C VAL A 127 17.37 -6.26 5.43
N GLY A 128 16.37 -6.66 4.64
CA GLY A 128 15.40 -7.70 4.98
C GLY A 128 14.31 -7.27 5.98
N GLY A 129 14.31 -6.02 6.42
CA GLY A 129 13.22 -5.42 7.20
C GLY A 129 11.90 -5.50 6.42
N LEU A 130 10.81 -5.73 7.15
CA LEU A 130 9.45 -5.92 6.60
C LEU A 130 9.25 -7.12 5.65
N ALA A 131 10.22 -8.04 5.54
CA ALA A 131 10.05 -9.28 4.79
C ALA A 131 8.78 -10.06 5.19
N VAL A 132 8.17 -10.72 4.22
CA VAL A 132 7.03 -11.62 4.44
C VAL A 132 7.47 -13.07 4.43
N THR A 133 6.55 -13.99 4.71
CA THR A 133 6.85 -15.42 4.60
C THR A 133 7.22 -15.80 3.16
N PRO A 134 8.10 -16.80 2.94
CA PRO A 134 8.49 -17.21 1.59
C PRO A 134 7.30 -17.54 0.67
N ASN A 135 7.38 -17.10 -0.59
CA ASN A 135 6.36 -17.29 -1.62
C ASN A 135 4.99 -16.68 -1.27
N TYR A 136 4.94 -15.65 -0.42
CA TYR A 136 3.68 -15.02 -0.04
C TYR A 136 2.98 -14.33 -1.22
N GLU A 137 3.71 -13.94 -2.27
CA GLU A 137 3.16 -13.42 -3.51
C GLU A 137 2.15 -14.38 -4.16
N ASP A 138 2.35 -15.70 -4.02
CA ASP A 138 1.43 -16.72 -4.53
C ASP A 138 0.14 -16.76 -3.68
N VAL A 139 0.28 -16.63 -2.37
CA VAL A 139 -0.86 -16.55 -1.43
C VAL A 139 -1.68 -15.30 -1.70
N LEU A 140 -1.01 -14.15 -1.86
CA LEU A 140 -1.68 -12.90 -2.20
C LEU A 140 -2.36 -12.99 -3.58
N ALA A 141 -1.71 -13.59 -4.57
CA ALA A 141 -2.32 -13.81 -5.88
C ALA A 141 -3.59 -14.67 -5.80
N ASP A 142 -3.63 -15.69 -4.94
CA ASP A 142 -4.83 -16.50 -4.73
C ASP A 142 -5.95 -15.70 -4.05
N ILE A 143 -5.63 -14.90 -3.02
CA ILE A 143 -6.58 -13.99 -2.36
C ILE A 143 -7.20 -13.02 -3.36
N LEU A 144 -6.38 -12.33 -4.15
CA LEU A 144 -6.84 -11.37 -5.16
C LEU A 144 -7.67 -12.07 -6.24
N SER A 145 -7.26 -13.25 -6.69
CA SER A 145 -8.02 -14.05 -7.67
C SER A 145 -9.38 -14.50 -7.12
N ALA A 146 -9.46 -14.86 -5.84
CA ALA A 146 -10.72 -15.19 -5.18
C ALA A 146 -11.64 -13.96 -5.10
N GLN A 147 -11.10 -12.76 -4.81
CA GLN A 147 -11.87 -11.52 -4.86
C GLN A 147 -12.38 -11.20 -6.26
N GLU A 148 -11.56 -11.36 -7.31
CA GLU A 148 -11.98 -11.12 -8.70
C GLU A 148 -13.13 -12.03 -9.14
N LYS A 149 -13.21 -13.25 -8.61
CA LYS A 149 -14.34 -14.19 -8.85
C LYS A 149 -15.68 -13.66 -8.33
N LEU A 150 -15.68 -12.71 -7.41
CA LEU A 150 -16.89 -12.08 -6.89
C LEU A 150 -17.42 -10.97 -7.79
N ALA A 151 -16.71 -10.62 -8.88
CA ALA A 151 -17.02 -9.49 -9.73
C ALA A 151 -17.43 -9.88 -11.16
N PRO A 152 -18.11 -8.98 -11.91
CA PRO A 152 -18.37 -9.19 -13.32
C PRO A 152 -17.08 -9.38 -14.12
N ARG A 153 -17.15 -10.22 -15.16
CA ARG A 153 -16.02 -10.56 -16.04
C ARG A 153 -14.80 -11.06 -15.26
N SER A 154 -15.03 -11.93 -14.29
CA SER A 154 -14.01 -12.55 -13.42
C SER A 154 -13.00 -13.46 -14.14
N HIS A 155 -13.23 -13.79 -15.42
CA HIS A 155 -12.26 -14.49 -16.26
C HIS A 155 -11.10 -13.60 -16.73
N LEU A 156 -11.21 -12.28 -16.57
CA LEU A 156 -10.16 -11.32 -16.88
C LEU A 156 -9.41 -10.97 -15.61
N ARG A 157 -8.09 -11.11 -15.64
CA ARG A 157 -7.21 -10.71 -14.54
C ARG A 157 -7.02 -9.19 -14.55
N LYS A 158 -7.33 -8.52 -13.44
CA LYS A 158 -7.27 -7.06 -13.31
C LYS A 158 -6.34 -6.63 -12.16
N PHE A 159 -5.46 -7.54 -11.74
CA PHE A 159 -4.32 -7.22 -10.89
C PHE A 159 -3.04 -7.82 -11.43
N GLU A 160 -1.91 -7.29 -10.99
CA GLU A 160 -0.59 -7.81 -11.30
C GLU A 160 0.35 -7.61 -10.11
N LEU A 161 1.10 -8.64 -9.75
CA LEU A 161 2.14 -8.60 -8.74
C LEU A 161 3.49 -8.64 -9.47
N VAL A 162 4.32 -7.64 -9.25
CA VAL A 162 5.64 -7.50 -9.85
C VAL A 162 6.67 -7.69 -8.73
N LYS A 163 7.21 -8.91 -8.65
CA LYS A 163 8.22 -9.27 -7.66
C LYS A 163 9.61 -8.77 -8.08
N GLY A 164 10.30 -8.08 -7.17
CA GLY A 164 11.69 -7.66 -7.32
C GLY A 164 11.93 -6.24 -6.83
N ASP A 165 13.17 -5.76 -6.96
CA ASP A 165 13.51 -4.37 -6.67
C ASP A 165 12.76 -3.44 -7.63
N VAL A 166 12.00 -2.50 -7.09
CA VAL A 166 11.18 -1.58 -7.90
C VAL A 166 12.04 -0.68 -8.80
N THR A 167 13.29 -0.40 -8.43
CA THR A 167 14.21 0.41 -9.25
C THR A 167 14.57 -0.26 -10.57
N GLU A 168 14.51 -1.60 -10.61
CA GLU A 168 14.76 -2.43 -11.80
C GLU A 168 13.46 -2.85 -12.48
N THR A 169 12.45 -3.21 -11.70
CA THR A 169 11.22 -3.82 -12.22
C THR A 169 10.21 -2.81 -12.76
N LEU A 170 10.13 -1.60 -12.22
CA LEU A 170 9.23 -0.55 -12.72
C LEU A 170 9.57 -0.10 -14.15
N PRO A 171 10.84 0.18 -14.53
CA PRO A 171 11.21 0.46 -15.91
C PRO A 171 10.77 -0.65 -16.88
N VAL A 172 11.01 -1.91 -16.52
CA VAL A 172 10.64 -3.07 -17.34
C VAL A 172 9.12 -3.18 -17.49
N TYR A 173 8.38 -2.94 -16.41
CA TYR A 173 6.92 -2.90 -16.45
C TYR A 173 6.42 -1.83 -17.42
N LEU A 174 6.92 -0.59 -17.30
CA LEU A 174 6.49 0.54 -18.13
C LEU A 174 6.82 0.35 -19.60
N GLU A 175 7.98 -0.24 -19.94
CA GLU A 175 8.34 -0.59 -21.31
C GLU A 175 7.41 -1.66 -21.91
N ARG A 176 7.04 -2.67 -21.10
CA ARG A 176 6.11 -3.72 -21.52
C ARG A 176 4.66 -3.25 -21.64
N HIS A 177 4.30 -2.16 -20.96
CA HIS A 177 2.97 -1.56 -20.92
C HIS A 177 2.99 -0.10 -21.42
N PRO A 178 3.29 0.14 -22.71
CA PRO A 178 3.36 1.49 -23.27
C PRO A 178 2.03 2.24 -23.22
N GLU A 179 0.90 1.54 -23.02
CA GLU A 179 -0.43 2.10 -22.82
C GLU A 179 -0.67 2.70 -21.42
N THR A 180 0.31 2.61 -20.51
CA THR A 180 0.13 2.98 -19.10
C THR A 180 -0.22 4.45 -18.94
N ILE A 181 -1.33 4.70 -18.26
CA ILE A 181 -1.65 5.96 -17.59
C ILE A 181 -1.86 5.61 -16.13
N ILE A 182 -1.29 6.37 -15.21
CA ILE A 182 -1.38 6.10 -13.77
C ILE A 182 -2.42 7.03 -13.17
N SER A 183 -3.53 6.49 -12.65
CA SER A 183 -4.53 7.28 -11.93
C SER A 183 -4.21 7.45 -10.45
N LEU A 184 -3.58 6.43 -9.85
CA LEU A 184 -3.12 6.42 -8.48
C LEU A 184 -1.75 5.76 -8.41
N ALA A 185 -0.77 6.42 -7.82
CA ALA A 185 0.47 5.83 -7.36
C ALA A 185 0.53 5.96 -5.83
N TYR A 186 0.60 4.85 -5.11
CA TYR A 186 0.75 4.83 -3.67
C TYR A 186 2.17 4.40 -3.30
N PHE A 187 2.90 5.26 -2.61
CA PHE A 187 4.26 5.02 -2.13
C PHE A 187 4.19 4.57 -0.67
N ASP A 188 4.66 3.35 -0.41
CA ASP A 188 4.76 2.70 0.91
C ASP A 188 6.09 1.92 0.94
N LEU A 189 7.15 2.58 0.46
CA LEU A 189 8.48 1.98 0.28
C LEU A 189 9.40 2.25 1.47
N ASP A 190 9.05 3.24 2.31
CA ASP A 190 9.85 3.83 3.38
C ASP A 190 11.15 4.52 2.91
N LEU A 191 11.86 3.92 1.96
CA LEU A 191 13.23 4.26 1.59
C LEU A 191 13.33 5.38 0.56
N TYR A 192 14.36 6.21 0.69
CA TYR A 192 14.70 7.34 -0.17
C TYR A 192 14.96 6.93 -1.63
N GLU A 193 15.92 6.02 -1.84
CA GLU A 193 16.42 5.69 -3.18
C GLU A 193 15.32 5.12 -4.09
N PRO A 194 14.58 4.06 -3.70
CA PRO A 194 13.53 3.51 -4.55
C PRO A 194 12.35 4.48 -4.70
N THR A 195 12.01 5.27 -3.67
CA THR A 195 10.97 6.30 -3.78
C THR A 195 11.33 7.36 -4.81
N LYS A 196 12.54 7.91 -4.75
CA LYS A 196 13.01 8.93 -5.70
C LYS A 196 13.01 8.38 -7.12
N ARG A 197 13.54 7.18 -7.29
CA ARG A 197 13.61 6.53 -8.61
C ARG A 197 12.23 6.31 -9.20
N CYS A 198 11.28 5.83 -8.41
CA CYS A 198 9.90 5.63 -8.85
C CYS A 198 9.24 6.97 -9.23
N LEU A 199 9.37 8.01 -8.41
CA LEU A 199 8.84 9.34 -8.71
C LEU A 199 9.37 9.89 -10.05
N GLU A 200 10.65 9.75 -10.34
CA GLU A 200 11.23 10.16 -11.62
C GLU A 200 10.64 9.36 -12.80
N LEU A 201 10.51 8.05 -12.65
CA LEU A 201 10.05 7.14 -13.69
C LEU A 201 8.57 7.30 -14.02
N ILE A 202 7.71 7.46 -13.01
CA ILE A 202 6.25 7.51 -13.24
C ILE A 202 5.79 8.86 -13.78
N ARG A 203 6.58 9.94 -13.62
CA ARG A 203 6.15 11.30 -13.93
C ARG A 203 5.57 11.47 -15.35
N PRO A 204 6.14 10.88 -16.42
CA PRO A 204 5.59 10.99 -17.77
C PRO A 204 4.26 10.23 -17.98
N TYR A 205 3.90 9.33 -17.07
CA TYR A 205 2.70 8.47 -17.14
C TYR A 205 1.55 9.00 -16.28
N LEU A 206 1.77 10.09 -15.54
CA LEU A 206 0.72 10.76 -14.76
C LEU A 206 -0.10 11.68 -15.67
N ALA A 207 -1.42 11.64 -15.48
CA ALA A 207 -2.35 12.56 -16.10
C ALA A 207 -2.74 13.65 -15.10
N LYS A 208 -3.38 14.72 -15.58
CA LYS A 208 -4.05 15.67 -14.68
C LYS A 208 -5.06 14.94 -13.81
N ASN A 209 -5.10 15.29 -12.53
CA ASN A 209 -5.89 14.63 -11.48
C ASN A 209 -5.42 13.22 -11.13
N SER A 210 -4.23 12.78 -11.56
CA SER A 210 -3.60 11.60 -10.97
C SER A 210 -3.30 11.88 -9.50
N ILE A 211 -3.51 10.87 -8.67
CA ILE A 211 -3.27 10.93 -7.23
C ILE A 211 -1.94 10.26 -6.94
N VAL A 212 -1.10 10.92 -6.16
CA VAL A 212 0.17 10.35 -5.69
C VAL A 212 0.14 10.36 -4.16
N GLY A 213 -0.09 9.18 -3.57
CA GLY A 213 -0.15 8.98 -2.13
C GLY A 213 1.19 8.53 -1.56
N PHE A 214 1.42 8.82 -0.28
CA PHE A 214 2.65 8.51 0.46
C PHE A 214 2.31 8.05 1.88
N ASP A 215 2.98 7.00 2.36
CA ASP A 215 2.72 6.45 3.68
C ASP A 215 3.36 7.24 4.81
N GLU A 216 4.59 7.73 4.59
CA GLU A 216 5.46 8.30 5.63
C GLU A 216 6.10 9.65 5.22
N LEU A 217 5.46 10.40 4.31
CA LEU A 217 6.04 11.61 3.68
C LEU A 217 6.56 12.68 4.64
N VAL A 218 6.06 12.76 5.88
CA VAL A 218 6.46 13.78 6.86
C VAL A 218 6.81 13.14 8.20
N LEU A 219 7.49 11.99 8.17
CA LEU A 219 8.00 11.32 9.36
C LEU A 219 9.46 11.74 9.63
N ALA A 220 9.74 12.24 10.84
CA ALA A 220 11.07 12.77 11.17
C ALA A 220 12.11 11.65 11.30
N GLU A 221 11.69 10.50 11.80
CA GLU A 221 12.49 9.31 12.03
C GLU A 221 12.76 8.54 10.73
N ASN A 222 11.94 8.75 9.70
CA ASN A 222 12.06 8.16 8.37
C ASN A 222 11.86 9.22 7.25
N PRO A 223 12.84 10.11 7.01
CA PRO A 223 12.68 11.22 6.08
C PRO A 223 12.84 10.83 4.60
N GLY A 224 13.01 9.54 4.28
CA GLY A 224 13.39 9.07 2.95
C GLY A 224 12.42 9.53 1.86
N GLU A 225 11.13 9.34 2.06
CA GLU A 225 10.08 9.79 1.14
C GLU A 225 10.06 11.32 0.98
N THR A 226 10.24 12.07 2.08
CA THR A 226 10.27 13.54 2.03
C THR A 226 11.42 14.05 1.17
N LEU A 227 12.62 13.48 1.37
CA LEU A 227 13.82 13.86 0.64
C LEU A 227 13.69 13.49 -0.84
N ALA A 228 13.18 12.29 -1.12
CA ALA A 228 12.92 11.81 -2.47
C ALA A 228 11.97 12.74 -3.24
N LEU A 229 10.82 13.08 -2.64
CA LEU A 229 9.85 13.98 -3.27
C LEU A 229 10.44 15.37 -3.53
N ARG A 230 11.15 15.91 -2.53
CA ARG A 230 11.76 17.24 -2.62
C ARG A 230 12.78 17.31 -3.75
N GLU A 231 13.58 16.27 -3.94
CA GLU A 231 14.60 16.24 -4.99
C GLU A 231 14.03 15.92 -6.37
N ALA A 232 13.13 14.95 -6.48
CA ALA A 232 12.59 14.53 -7.77
C ALA A 232 11.67 15.61 -8.35
N TRP A 233 10.74 16.14 -7.55
CA TRP A 233 9.66 17.00 -8.04
C TRP A 233 9.63 18.38 -7.38
N GLY A 234 10.27 18.58 -6.22
CA GLY A 234 10.14 19.79 -5.41
C GLY A 234 8.77 19.90 -4.74
N THR A 235 8.60 20.73 -3.71
CA THR A 235 7.35 20.78 -2.91
C THR A 235 6.48 22.02 -3.13
N GLN A 236 6.87 22.89 -4.07
CA GLN A 236 6.20 24.19 -4.27
C GLN A 236 5.20 24.19 -5.44
N GLY A 237 5.23 23.17 -6.30
CA GLY A 237 4.46 23.13 -7.54
C GLY A 237 3.07 22.50 -7.45
N TYR A 238 2.67 22.02 -6.27
CA TYR A 238 1.41 21.30 -6.05
C TYR A 238 1.04 21.32 -4.57
N ARG A 239 -0.20 20.94 -4.27
CA ARG A 239 -0.67 20.82 -2.89
C ARG A 239 -0.31 19.46 -2.32
N ILE A 240 0.40 19.46 -1.20
CA ILE A 240 0.57 18.29 -0.35
C ILE A 240 -0.57 18.31 0.66
N CYS A 241 -1.45 17.34 0.55
CA CYS A 241 -2.68 17.24 1.32
C CYS A 241 -2.57 16.11 2.35
N ARG A 242 -3.25 16.31 3.50
CA ARG A 242 -3.44 15.28 4.52
C ARG A 242 -4.94 15.03 4.73
N ASN A 243 -5.27 13.85 5.22
CA ASN A 243 -6.63 13.54 5.68
C ASN A 243 -6.66 13.55 7.22
N THR A 244 -7.72 14.09 7.82
CA THR A 244 -7.86 14.08 9.29
C THR A 244 -8.12 12.68 9.86
N ILE A 245 -8.56 11.73 9.02
CA ILE A 245 -8.82 10.34 9.39
C ILE A 245 -7.50 9.57 9.58
N SER A 246 -6.53 9.78 8.67
CA SER A 246 -5.21 9.15 8.70
C SER A 246 -4.14 10.26 8.69
N PRO A 247 -3.69 10.70 9.87
CA PRO A 247 -2.94 11.95 10.00
C PRO A 247 -1.48 11.87 9.52
N GLN A 248 -0.97 10.67 9.28
CA GLN A 248 0.41 10.40 8.85
C GLN A 248 0.50 10.39 7.32
N GLN A 249 -0.36 9.61 6.67
CA GLN A 249 -0.40 9.49 5.23
C GLN A 249 -0.74 10.83 4.56
N SER A 250 -0.11 11.07 3.43
CA SER A 250 -0.26 12.28 2.64
C SER A 250 -0.54 11.94 1.19
N TYR A 251 -1.05 12.91 0.43
CA TYR A 251 -1.20 12.76 -1.01
C TYR A 251 -1.03 14.08 -1.75
N VAL A 252 -0.72 13.97 -3.03
CA VAL A 252 -0.63 15.05 -4.00
C VAL A 252 -1.64 14.78 -5.11
N VAL A 253 -2.28 15.84 -5.59
CA VAL A 253 -3.05 15.82 -6.84
C VAL A 253 -2.16 16.42 -7.93
N PHE A 254 -1.88 15.64 -8.97
CA PHE A 254 -1.07 16.07 -10.10
C PHE A 254 -1.86 17.03 -11.00
N GLU A 255 -1.31 18.22 -11.30
CA GLU A 255 -1.98 19.33 -12.01
C GLU A 255 -1.41 19.62 -13.42
#